data_AF-A0A356GNR6-F1
#
_entry.id   AF-A0A356GNR6-F1
#
_cell.length_a   1.000
_cell.length_b   1.000
_cell.length_c   1.000
_cell.angle_alpha   90.00
_cell.angle_beta   90.00
_cell.angle_gamma   90.00
#
_symmetry.space_group_name_H-M   'P 1'
#
loop_
_entity.id
_entity.type
_entity.pdbx_description
1 polymer ?
#
loop_
_entity_poly.entity_id
_entity_poly.type
_entity_poly.pdbx_seq_one_letter_code
_entity_poly.pdbx_strand_id
1 'polypeptide(L)'
;MCFLESSGKKSSFLREVAAALSLKNIQVFQERLGKNPPRHLGRFEQVVTRATLPPAEAASLLLPLLEPGGRLLLMTGAGKETGVEGPLPEGALPGRRFRFLLPLGMGTREIREIRVP
;
A
#
# COMPACT_ATOMS: atom_id res chain seq x y z
N MET A 1 12.85 -5.05 0.75
CA MET A 1 11.65 -4.24 0.46
C MET A 1 11.30 -4.38 -1.01
N CYS A 2 10.01 -4.49 -1.32
CA CYS A 2 9.49 -4.72 -2.67
C CYS A 2 8.66 -3.50 -3.12
N PHE A 3 8.91 -3.00 -4.33
CA PHE A 3 8.07 -1.99 -4.98
C PHE A 3 7.34 -2.59 -6.17
N LEU A 4 6.02 -2.40 -6.21
CA LEU A 4 5.16 -2.83 -7.30
C LEU A 4 4.70 -1.58 -8.09
N GLU A 5 5.05 -1.51 -9.37
CA GLU A 5 4.71 -0.36 -10.21
C GLU A 5 4.28 -0.79 -11.60
N SER A 6 3.11 -0.36 -12.05
CA SER A 6 2.57 -0.75 -13.35
C SER A 6 3.28 -0.08 -14.55
N SER A 7 3.80 1.14 -14.36
CA SER A 7 4.46 1.90 -15.42
C SER A 7 5.91 1.48 -15.60
N GLY A 8 6.27 1.04 -16.81
CA GLY A 8 7.66 0.70 -17.17
C GLY A 8 8.64 1.86 -17.00
N LYS A 9 8.20 3.10 -17.26
CA LYS A 9 9.02 4.30 -17.06
C LYS A 9 9.35 4.48 -15.57
N LYS A 10 8.35 4.40 -14.69
CA LYS A 10 8.54 4.56 -13.25
C LYS A 10 9.33 3.40 -12.65
N SER A 11 9.08 2.16 -13.07
CA SER A 11 9.84 1.00 -12.59
C SER A 11 11.32 1.09 -12.98
N SER A 12 11.63 1.52 -14.21
CA SER A 12 13.01 1.73 -14.66
C SER A 12 13.70 2.85 -13.86
N PHE A 13 13.01 3.97 -13.63
CA PHE A 13 13.51 5.04 -12.77
C PHE A 13 13.80 4.55 -11.34
N LEU A 14 12.92 3.76 -10.73
CA LEU A 14 13.14 3.22 -9.39
C LEU A 14 14.36 2.31 -9.33
N ARG A 15 14.59 1.48 -10.35
CA ARG A 15 15.78 0.63 -10.44
C ARG A 15 17.06 1.46 -10.57
N GLU A 16 17.03 2.49 -11.42
CA GLU A 16 18.16 3.40 -11.60
C GLU A 16 18.52 4.13 -10.30
N VAL A 17 17.52 4.67 -9.61
CA VAL A 17 17.72 5.34 -8.31
C VAL A 17 18.24 4.36 -7.26
N ALA A 18 17.72 3.13 -7.21
CA ALA A 18 18.24 2.11 -6.29
C ALA A 18 19.70 1.77 -6.56
N ALA A 19 20.11 1.68 -7.83
CA ALA A 19 21.49 1.46 -8.23
C ALA A 19 22.39 2.65 -7.86
N ALA A 20 21.99 3.88 -8.22
CA ALA A 20 22.73 5.10 -7.93
C ALA A 20 22.96 5.32 -6.43
N LEU A 21 21.98 4.96 -5.61
CA LEU A 21 22.06 5.05 -4.14
C LEU A 21 22.64 3.79 -3.47
N SER A 22 23.09 2.79 -4.25
CA SER A 22 23.62 1.51 -3.75
C SER A 22 22.68 0.77 -2.79
N LEU A 23 21.37 0.87 -3.01
CA LEU A 23 20.36 0.22 -2.19
C LEU A 23 20.21 -1.27 -2.54
N LYS A 24 20.88 -2.13 -1.77
CA LYS A 24 20.90 -3.58 -2.02
C LYS A 24 19.65 -4.33 -1.55
N ASN A 25 18.81 -3.68 -0.73
CA ASN A 25 17.63 -4.29 -0.11
C ASN A 25 16.31 -3.97 -0.84
N ILE A 26 16.39 -3.48 -2.09
CA ILE A 26 15.23 -3.10 -2.91
C ILE A 26 15.06 -4.05 -4.09
N GLN A 27 13.83 -4.51 -4.32
CA GLN A 27 13.41 -5.19 -5.55
C GLN A 27 12.24 -4.43 -6.19
N VAL A 28 12.29 -4.22 -7.50
CA VAL A 28 11.25 -3.47 -8.25
C VAL A 28 10.59 -4.38 -9.28
N PHE A 29 9.29 -4.62 -9.09
CA PHE A 29 8.46 -5.43 -9.96
C PHE A 29 7.56 -4.52 -10.81
N GLN A 30 7.64 -4.69 -12.13
CA GLN A 30 6.77 -3.98 -13.05
C GLN A 30 5.48 -4.77 -13.26
N GLU A 31 4.50 -4.59 -12.38
CA GLU A 31 3.25 -5.35 -12.45
C GLU A 31 2.05 -4.47 -12.06
N ARG A 32 0.86 -4.86 -12.52
CA ARG A 32 -0.41 -4.21 -12.18
C ARG A 32 -1.20 -5.14 -11.28
N LEU A 33 -1.58 -4.66 -10.10
CA LEU A 33 -2.49 -5.37 -9.20
C LEU A 33 -3.82 -5.69 -9.90
N GLY A 34 -4.38 -6.86 -9.60
CA GLY A 34 -5.69 -7.29 -10.10
C GLY A 34 -5.73 -7.85 -11.54
N LYS A 35 -4.63 -7.82 -12.31
CA LYS A 35 -4.63 -8.38 -13.68
C LYS A 35 -4.37 -9.90 -13.74
N ASN A 36 -3.71 -10.45 -12.73
CA ASN A 36 -3.33 -11.87 -12.60
C ASN A 36 -3.45 -12.28 -11.12
N PRO A 37 -3.50 -13.58 -10.78
CA PRO A 37 -3.32 -14.00 -9.39
C PRO A 37 -2.03 -13.37 -8.84
N PRO A 38 -2.04 -12.88 -7.59
CA PRO A 38 -0.89 -12.16 -7.07
C PRO A 38 0.33 -13.08 -7.04
N ARG A 39 1.42 -12.72 -7.74
CA ARG A 39 2.65 -13.53 -7.74
C ARG A 39 3.31 -13.63 -6.36
N HIS A 40 2.87 -12.81 -5.42
CA HIS A 40 3.43 -12.68 -4.08
C HIS A 40 2.38 -12.93 -2.99
N LEU A 41 1.43 -13.86 -3.22
CA LEU A 41 0.46 -14.28 -2.22
C LEU A 41 1.15 -14.73 -0.93
N GLY A 42 0.68 -14.22 0.22
CA GLY A 42 1.13 -14.68 1.53
C GLY A 42 2.61 -14.46 1.84
N ARG A 43 3.25 -13.42 1.30
CA ARG A 43 4.71 -13.24 1.36
C ARG A 43 5.20 -12.09 2.23
N PHE A 44 4.31 -11.19 2.65
CA PHE A 44 4.72 -9.97 3.31
C PHE A 44 4.09 -9.82 4.69
N GLU A 45 4.92 -9.61 5.71
CA GLU A 45 4.47 -9.21 7.05
C GLU A 45 3.80 -7.82 7.03
N GLN A 46 4.18 -6.99 6.06
CA GLN A 46 3.66 -5.64 5.91
C GLN A 46 3.56 -5.20 4.44
N VAL A 47 2.42 -4.58 4.11
CA VAL A 47 2.20 -3.89 2.83
C VAL A 47 1.86 -2.43 3.11
N VAL A 48 2.43 -1.50 2.33
CA VAL A 48 2.18 -0.06 2.44
C VAL A 48 1.75 0.47 1.09
N THR A 49 0.71 1.31 1.06
CA THR A 49 0.25 1.91 -0.19
C THR A 49 -0.24 3.34 0.00
N ARG A 50 -0.01 4.13 -1.05
CA ARG A 50 -0.62 5.45 -1.27
C ARG A 50 -1.41 5.46 -2.59
N ALA A 51 -1.81 4.28 -3.06
CA ALA A 51 -2.47 4.10 -4.36
C ALA A 51 -3.74 4.94 -4.44
N THR A 52 -4.04 5.37 -5.66
CA THR A 52 -5.22 6.20 -5.97
C THR A 52 -6.53 5.40 -6.01
N LEU A 53 -6.47 4.09 -5.76
CA LEU A 53 -7.67 3.26 -5.70
C LEU A 53 -8.51 3.62 -4.47
N PRO A 54 -9.84 3.46 -4.56
CA PRO A 54 -10.69 3.47 -3.38
C PRO A 54 -10.14 2.53 -2.29
N PRO A 55 -10.12 2.93 -1.01
CA PRO A 55 -9.51 2.15 0.06
C PRO A 55 -10.00 0.70 0.17
N ALA A 56 -11.29 0.44 -0.03
CA ALA A 56 -11.86 -0.91 0.01
C ALA A 56 -11.34 -1.78 -1.15
N GLU A 57 -11.31 -1.22 -2.36
CA GLU A 57 -10.74 -1.90 -3.54
C GLU A 57 -9.24 -2.18 -3.33
N ALA A 58 -8.50 -1.19 -2.83
CA ALA A 58 -7.09 -1.35 -2.50
C ALA A 58 -6.89 -2.46 -1.45
N ALA A 59 -7.69 -2.51 -0.39
CA ALA A 59 -7.62 -3.54 0.63
C ALA A 59 -7.86 -4.94 0.05
N SER A 60 -8.91 -5.12 -0.75
CA SER A 60 -9.22 -6.42 -1.37
C SER A 60 -8.10 -6.96 -2.26
N LEU A 61 -7.35 -6.07 -2.95
CA LEU A 61 -6.23 -6.46 -3.80
C LEU A 61 -4.93 -6.72 -3.03
N LEU A 62 -4.75 -6.06 -1.88
CA LEU A 62 -3.47 -6.04 -1.16
C LEU A 62 -3.43 -7.00 0.04
N LEU A 63 -4.56 -7.27 0.70
CA LEU A 63 -4.59 -8.20 1.82
C LEU A 63 -4.12 -9.62 1.45
N PRO A 64 -4.41 -10.18 0.26
CA PRO A 64 -3.89 -11.50 -0.12
C PRO A 64 -2.37 -11.58 -0.23
N LEU A 65 -1.67 -10.44 -0.31
CA LEU A 65 -0.21 -10.40 -0.32
C LEU A 65 0.39 -10.61 1.07
N LEU A 66 -0.41 -10.40 2.12
CA LEU A 66 0.03 -10.53 3.50
C LEU A 66 0.09 -11.99 3.92
N GLU A 67 1.12 -12.33 4.68
CA GLU A 67 1.14 -13.55 5.47
C GLU A 67 0.13 -13.48 6.65
N PRO A 68 -0.22 -14.62 7.29
CA PRO A 68 -1.03 -14.61 8.52
C PRO A 68 -0.41 -13.71 9.59
N GLY A 69 -1.24 -12.92 10.28
CA GLY A 69 -0.79 -11.90 11.23
C GLY A 69 -0.20 -10.63 10.60
N GLY A 70 -0.08 -10.55 9.28
CA GLY A 70 0.45 -9.40 8.55
C GLY A 70 -0.45 -8.16 8.63
N ARG A 71 0.10 -7.00 8.25
CA ARG A 71 -0.59 -5.70 8.29
C ARG A 71 -0.49 -4.88 7.00
N LEU A 72 -1.61 -4.29 6.60
CA LEU A 72 -1.70 -3.32 5.52
C LEU A 72 -1.79 -1.91 6.10
N LEU A 73 -0.90 -1.01 5.66
CA LEU A 73 -0.97 0.43 5.94
C LEU A 73 -1.48 1.17 4.71
N LEU A 74 -2.75 1.60 4.77
CA LEU A 74 -3.38 2.44 3.75
C LEU A 74 -3.18 3.92 4.11
N MET A 75 -2.46 4.67 3.28
CA MET A 75 -2.28 6.11 3.48
C MET A 75 -3.25 6.90 2.59
N THR A 76 -4.07 7.76 3.18
CA THR A 76 -5.11 8.54 2.49
C THR A 76 -4.98 10.05 2.70
N GLY A 77 -5.57 10.82 1.77
CA GLY A 77 -5.59 12.29 1.77
C GLY A 77 -6.63 12.92 2.70
N ALA A 78 -6.59 14.25 2.88
CA ALA A 78 -7.70 15.02 3.46
C ALA A 78 -8.81 15.26 2.42
N GLY A 79 -9.51 14.22 2.00
CA GLY A 79 -10.74 14.38 1.22
C GLY A 79 -11.95 14.14 2.11
N LYS A 80 -12.92 15.08 2.09
CA LYS A 80 -14.22 15.02 2.77
C LYS A 80 -15.09 13.79 2.40
N GLU A 81 -14.63 12.96 1.46
CA GLU A 81 -15.29 11.74 0.97
C GLU A 81 -14.37 10.50 0.99
N THR A 82 -13.18 10.62 1.60
CA THR A 82 -12.12 9.59 1.60
C THR A 82 -11.58 9.26 2.99
N GLY A 83 -12.34 9.58 4.04
CA GLY A 83 -12.23 8.78 5.25
C GLY A 83 -12.44 7.34 4.83
N VAL A 84 -11.61 6.40 5.31
CA VAL A 84 -11.91 4.99 5.11
C VAL A 84 -13.10 4.64 6.02
N GLU A 85 -14.26 5.22 5.75
CA GLU A 85 -15.53 4.82 6.29
C GLU A 85 -16.13 3.88 5.26
N GLY A 86 -16.05 2.60 5.59
CA GLY A 86 -16.40 1.53 4.69
C GLY A 86 -16.10 0.19 5.36
N PRO A 87 -16.87 -0.84 5.04
CA PRO A 87 -16.63 -2.18 5.56
C PRO A 87 -15.23 -2.63 5.15
N LEU A 88 -14.57 -3.33 6.07
CA LEU A 88 -13.34 -4.02 5.75
C LEU A 88 -13.68 -5.25 4.90
N PRO A 89 -12.76 -5.72 4.03
CA PRO A 89 -12.90 -7.02 3.40
C PRO A 89 -13.12 -8.12 4.45
N GLU A 90 -13.83 -9.18 4.07
CA GLU A 90 -14.13 -10.30 4.96
C GLU A 90 -12.85 -10.89 5.57
N GLY A 91 -12.91 -11.21 6.87
CA GLY A 91 -11.76 -11.73 7.61
C GLY A 91 -10.70 -10.69 8.00
N ALA A 92 -10.77 -9.46 7.50
CA ALA A 92 -9.83 -8.40 7.86
C ALA A 92 -10.25 -7.69 9.14
N LEU A 93 -9.28 -7.43 10.02
CA LEU A 93 -9.48 -6.78 11.31
C LEU A 93 -9.04 -5.31 11.26
N PRO A 94 -9.76 -4.39 11.91
CA PRO A 94 -9.27 -3.02 12.04
C PRO A 94 -8.00 -3.00 12.91
N GLY A 95 -7.04 -2.17 12.50
CA GLY A 95 -5.87 -1.80 13.30
C GLY A 95 -5.95 -0.34 13.75
N ARG A 96 -4.78 0.25 13.99
CA ARG A 96 -4.61 1.65 14.37
C ARG A 96 -5.01 2.62 13.25
N ARG A 97 -5.43 3.82 13.64
CA ARG A 97 -5.59 4.97 12.73
C ARG A 97 -4.70 6.10 13.22
N PHE A 98 -3.89 6.65 12.32
CA PHE A 98 -2.98 7.74 12.64
C PHE A 98 -3.29 8.94 11.73
N ARG A 99 -3.86 10.00 12.32
CA ARG A 99 -4.15 11.26 11.63
C ARG A 99 -3.10 12.30 11.97
N PHE A 100 -2.64 13.04 10.97
CA PHE A 100 -1.63 14.07 11.15
C PHE A 100 -1.84 15.23 10.20
N LEU A 101 -1.43 16.43 10.62
CA LEU A 101 -1.46 17.62 9.79
C LEU A 101 -0.16 17.67 8.97
N LEU A 102 -0.29 17.96 7.68
CA LEU A 102 0.88 18.27 6.88
C LEU A 102 1.35 19.71 7.15
N PRO A 103 2.67 19.96 7.06
CA PRO A 103 3.21 21.31 7.15
C PRO A 103 2.61 22.25 6.11
N LEU A 104 2.76 23.56 6.34
CA LEU A 104 2.41 24.62 5.38
C LEU A 104 0.93 24.61 4.95
N GLY A 105 0.03 24.14 5.82
CA GLY A 105 -1.40 24.12 5.54
C GLY A 105 -1.82 23.12 4.45
N MET A 106 -1.00 22.11 4.13
CA MET A 106 -1.30 21.11 3.09
C MET A 106 -2.38 20.06 3.48
N GLY A 107 -3.17 20.38 4.51
CA GLY A 107 -4.28 19.58 5.00
C GLY A 107 -3.87 18.38 5.85
N THR A 108 -4.87 17.60 6.27
CA THR A 108 -4.71 16.40 7.09
C THR A 108 -4.34 15.19 6.24
N ARG A 109 -3.66 14.20 6.81
CA ARG A 109 -3.48 12.86 6.24
C ARG A 109 -3.86 11.81 7.26
N GLU A 110 -4.25 10.64 6.79
CA GLU A 110 -4.55 9.50 7.63
C GLU A 110 -3.74 8.28 7.15
N ILE A 111 -3.24 7.49 8.10
CA ILE A 111 -2.77 6.12 7.87
C ILE A 111 -3.74 5.21 8.61
N ARG A 112 -4.39 4.30 7.88
CA ARG A 112 -5.24 3.25 8.44
C ARG A 112 -4.53 1.91 8.34
N GLU A 113 -4.39 1.26 9.49
CA GLU A 113 -3.93 -0.11 9.57
C GLU A 113 -5.11 -1.08 9.45
N ILE A 114 -4.91 -2.13 8.66
CA ILE A 114 -5.80 -3.29 8.51
C ILE A 114 -4.95 -4.53 8.75
N ARG A 115 -5.44 -5.47 9.56
CA ARG A 115 -4.71 -6.68 9.94
C ARG A 115 -5.38 -7.91 9.35
N VAL A 116 -4.57 -8.90 8.99
CA VAL A 116 -5.03 -10.26 8.68
C VAL A 116 -4.79 -11.12 9.94
N PRO A 117 -5.76 -11.96 10.35
CA PRO A 117 -5.58 -12.86 11.50
C PRO A 117 -4.43 -13.85 11.33
#